data_AF-A0AAU6MPE0-F1
#
_entry.id   AF-A0AAU6MPE0-F1
#
_cell.length_a   1.000
_cell.length_b   1.000
_cell.length_c   1.000
_cell.angle_alpha   90.00
_cell.angle_beta   90.00
_cell.angle_gamma   90.00
#
_symmetry.space_group_name_H-M   'P 1'
#
loop_
_entity.id
_entity.type
_entity.pdbx_description
1 polymer ?
#
loop_
_entity_poly.entity_id
_entity_poly.type
_entity_poly.pdbx_seq_one_letter_code
_entity_poly.pdbx_strand_id
1 'polypeptide(L)'
;MGTPVRHFTATTPDGQVFTVNIERDFRFDPHRDSLVCTHCDWSPSLLTMKKIVDMAGEHLASAHGADRGLSQQDNEGFRKARLIMLPFVAVLLIALFVYLQNS
;
A
#
# COMPACT_ATOMS: atom_id res chain seq x y z
N MET A 1 -2.03 1.72 14.98
CA MET A 1 -2.23 0.67 13.95
C MET A 1 -3.12 1.24 12.88
N GLY A 2 -2.55 1.42 11.68
CA GLY A 2 -3.28 1.81 10.49
C GLY A 2 -3.81 0.57 9.74
N THR A 3 -4.44 0.79 8.60
CA THR A 3 -4.92 -0.31 7.76
C THR A 3 -3.84 -0.65 6.72
N PRO A 4 -3.40 -1.91 6.60
CA PRO A 4 -2.47 -2.32 5.56
C PRO A 4 -3.10 -2.16 4.17
N VAL A 5 -2.51 -1.34 3.32
CA VAL A 5 -2.99 -1.11 1.95
C VAL A 5 -2.17 -1.88 0.91
N ARG A 6 -0.89 -2.11 1.20
CA ARG A 6 0.06 -2.84 0.33
C ARG A 6 1.09 -3.54 1.21
N HIS A 7 1.72 -4.58 0.69
CA HIS A 7 2.84 -5.23 1.35
C HIS A 7 3.97 -5.53 0.35
N PHE A 8 5.19 -5.48 0.87
CA PHE A 8 6.40 -5.90 0.20
C PHE A 8 6.91 -7.16 0.87
N THR A 9 7.24 -8.16 0.07
CA THR A 9 7.89 -9.37 0.58
C THR A 9 9.22 -9.59 -0.10
N ALA A 10 10.18 -10.09 0.66
CA ALA A 10 11.45 -10.58 0.15
C ALA A 10 11.83 -11.84 0.91
N THR A 11 12.74 -12.61 0.34
CA THR A 11 13.14 -13.92 0.86
C THR A 11 14.63 -13.94 1.15
N THR A 12 15.01 -14.60 2.23
CA THR A 12 16.42 -14.90 2.57
C THR A 12 16.97 -16.01 1.67
N PRO A 13 18.31 -16.24 1.68
CA PRO A 13 18.90 -17.37 0.98
C PRO A 13 18.33 -18.74 1.36
N ASP A 14 17.88 -18.89 2.61
CA ASP A 14 17.34 -20.12 3.17
C ASP A 14 15.83 -20.29 2.92
N GLY A 15 15.20 -19.34 2.21
CA GLY A 15 13.79 -19.42 1.86
C GLY A 15 12.83 -18.79 2.89
N GLN A 16 13.34 -18.17 3.95
CA GLN A 16 12.48 -17.46 4.92
C GLN A 16 11.97 -16.15 4.32
N VAL A 17 10.65 -15.94 4.40
CA VAL A 17 9.97 -14.76 3.86
C VAL A 17 9.82 -13.69 4.94
N PHE A 18 10.15 -12.46 4.57
CA PHE A 18 9.97 -11.27 5.40
C PHE A 18 9.05 -10.26 4.73
N THR A 19 8.25 -9.57 5.54
CA THR A 19 7.19 -8.66 5.05
C THR A 19 7.27 -7.28 5.70
N VAL A 20 7.18 -6.26 4.84
CA VAL A 20 6.96 -4.86 5.22
C VAL A 20 5.62 -4.41 4.66
N ASN A 21 4.75 -3.89 5.52
CA ASN A 21 3.45 -3.33 5.14
C ASN A 21 3.57 -1.82 4.88
N ILE A 22 2.78 -1.33 3.94
CA ILE A 22 2.35 0.07 3.94
C ILE A 22 1.03 0.14 4.70
N GLU A 23 1.04 0.84 5.82
CA GLU A 23 -0.16 1.17 6.57
C GLU A 23 -0.58 2.61 6.29
N ARG A 24 -1.89 2.84 6.28
CA ARG A 24 -2.49 4.17 6.22
C ARG A 24 -3.37 4.39 7.43
N ASP A 25 -3.17 5.51 8.12
CA ASP A 25 -4.02 5.90 9.25
C ASP A 25 -5.13 6.86 8.80
N PHE A 26 -6.27 6.29 8.44
CA PHE A 26 -7.44 7.03 7.99
C PHE A 26 -8.09 7.92 9.07
N ARG A 27 -7.70 7.80 10.35
CA ARG A 27 -8.33 8.55 11.44
C ARG A 27 -7.78 9.97 11.60
N PHE A 28 -6.51 10.19 11.25
CA PHE A 28 -5.82 11.45 11.52
C PHE A 28 -5.29 12.14 10.26
N ASP A 29 -4.79 11.37 9.29
CA ASP A 29 -4.33 11.91 8.01
C ASP A 29 -4.46 10.84 6.91
N PRO A 30 -5.49 10.94 6.04
CA PRO A 30 -5.75 9.95 5.00
C PRO A 30 -4.67 9.92 3.90
N HIS A 31 -3.69 10.83 3.94
CA HIS A 31 -2.59 10.90 2.98
C HIS A 31 -1.25 10.45 3.56
N ARG A 32 -1.17 10.18 4.87
CA ARG A 32 0.06 9.75 5.51
C ARG A 32 0.17 8.23 5.50
N ASP A 33 1.04 7.75 4.63
CA ASP A 33 1.43 6.34 4.59
C ASP A 33 2.65 6.12 5.51
N SER A 34 2.67 4.99 6.20
CA SER A 34 3.82 4.54 7.01
C SER A 34 4.26 3.17 6.52
N LEU A 35 5.55 2.95 6.41
CA LEU A 35 6.07 1.59 6.32
C LEU A 35 6.10 0.99 7.71
N VAL A 36 5.73 -0.28 7.83
CA VAL A 36 5.74 -1.03 9.09
C VAL A 36 6.30 -2.41 8.81
N CYS A 37 7.46 -2.73 9.40
CA CYS A 37 7.97 -4.09 9.36
C CYS A 37 7.14 -4.99 10.28
N THR A 38 6.79 -6.19 9.81
CA THR A 38 6.05 -7.17 10.63
C THR A 38 6.95 -7.99 11.56
N HIS A 39 8.27 -7.82 11.44
CA HIS A 39 9.28 -8.62 12.14
C HIS A 39 10.17 -7.81 13.09
N CYS A 40 10.08 -6.48 13.08
CA CYS A 40 10.77 -5.58 14.00
C CYS A 40 10.03 -4.24 14.14
N ASP A 41 10.49 -3.36 15.05
CA ASP A 41 9.82 -2.08 15.37
C ASP A 41 10.04 -0.97 14.32
N TRP A 42 10.59 -1.31 13.15
CA TRP A 42 10.86 -0.35 12.10
C TRP A 42 9.56 0.19 11.48
N SER A 43 9.32 1.50 11.67
CA SER A 43 8.04 2.13 11.29
C SER A 43 8.17 3.59 10.82
N PRO A 44 8.91 3.90 9.75
CA PRO A 44 9.07 5.28 9.31
C PRO A 44 7.77 5.83 8.71
N SER A 45 7.42 7.06 9.12
CA SER A 45 6.34 7.83 8.48
C SER A 45 6.82 8.43 7.16
N LEU A 46 6.05 8.27 6.08
CA LEU A 46 6.44 8.76 4.77
C LEU A 46 5.62 9.97 4.37
N LEU A 47 6.31 11.05 3.99
CA LEU A 47 5.68 12.26 3.43
C LEU A 47 5.62 12.22 1.89
N THR A 48 6.40 11.36 1.22
CA THR A 48 6.42 11.27 -0.24
C THR A 48 6.50 9.83 -0.76
N MET A 49 5.72 9.54 -1.81
CA MET A 49 5.58 8.23 -2.44
C MET A 49 6.83 7.72 -3.19
N LYS A 50 7.82 8.58 -3.45
CA LYS A 50 8.79 8.35 -4.53
C LYS A 50 9.90 7.33 -4.21
N LYS A 51 10.00 6.82 -2.98
CA LYS A 51 11.08 5.90 -2.56
C LYS A 51 10.62 4.71 -1.71
N ILE A 52 9.32 4.42 -1.70
CA ILE A 52 8.76 3.42 -0.76
C ILE A 52 9.28 2.02 -1.03
N VAL A 53 9.33 1.62 -2.31
CA VAL A 53 9.78 0.28 -2.71
C VAL A 53 11.25 0.07 -2.35
N ASP A 54 12.10 1.05 -2.68
CA ASP A 54 13.53 1.00 -2.39
C ASP A 54 13.80 0.92 -0.89
N MET A 55 13.10 1.72 -0.08
CA MET A 55 13.27 1.72 1.38
C MET A 55 12.84 0.41 2.01
N ALA A 56 11.72 -0.16 1.54
CA ALA A 56 11.23 -1.46 2.01
C ALA A 56 12.22 -2.57 1.63
N GLY A 57 12.70 -2.57 0.38
CA GLY A 57 13.69 -3.53 -0.10
C GLY A 57 15.03 -3.42 0.64
N GLU A 58 15.55 -2.21 0.83
CA GLU A 58 16.78 -1.97 1.56
C GLU A 58 16.67 -2.40 3.03
N HIS A 59 15.54 -2.13 3.68
CA HIS A 59 15.30 -2.61 5.04
C HIS A 59 15.25 -4.14 5.10
N LEU A 60 14.50 -4.79 4.20
CA LEU A 60 14.41 -6.25 4.13
C LEU A 60 15.78 -6.90 3.90
N ALA A 61 16.59 -6.33 3.01
CA ALA A 61 17.94 -6.82 2.74
C ALA A 61 18.90 -6.59 3.92
N SER A 62 18.95 -5.37 4.47
CA SER A 62 19.93 -5.00 5.49
C SER A 62 19.61 -5.51 6.89
N ALA A 63 18.34 -5.49 7.29
CA ALA A 63 17.92 -5.88 8.64
C ALA A 63 17.57 -7.37 8.75
N HIS A 64 17.11 -7.98 7.64
CA HIS A 64 16.62 -9.36 7.64
C HIS A 64 17.38 -10.30 6.70
N GLY A 65 18.38 -9.81 5.96
CA GLY A 65 19.09 -10.62 4.96
C GLY A 65 18.20 -11.11 3.82
N ALA A 66 17.02 -10.49 3.66
CA ALA A 66 16.02 -10.86 2.68
C ALA A 66 16.18 -10.00 1.42
N ASP A 67 17.18 -10.33 0.62
CA ASP A 67 17.58 -9.58 -0.58
C ASP A 67 17.04 -10.20 -1.89
N ARG A 68 16.37 -11.34 -1.82
CA ARG A 68 15.85 -12.05 -3.01
C ARG A 68 14.37 -11.82 -3.23
N GLY A 69 14.00 -11.64 -4.51
CA GLY A 69 12.62 -11.73 -4.97
C GLY A 69 11.70 -10.68 -4.37
N LEU A 70 12.17 -9.42 -4.27
CA LEU A 70 11.34 -8.31 -3.81
C LEU A 70 10.07 -8.24 -4.67
N SER A 71 8.94 -8.47 -4.03
CA SER A 71 7.63 -8.41 -4.68
C SER A 71 6.73 -7.44 -3.94
N GLN A 72 5.95 -6.68 -4.70
CA GLN A 72 4.92 -5.79 -4.18
C GLN A 72 3.57 -6.39 -4.52
N GLN A 73 2.71 -6.50 -3.51
CA GLN A 73 1.34 -6.93 -3.71
C GLN A 73 0.38 -5.99 -2.98
N ASP A 74 -0.64 -5.56 -3.72
CA ASP A 74 -1.72 -4.76 -3.15
C ASP A 74 -2.59 -5.64 -2.26
N ASN A 75 -3.12 -5.06 -1.18
CA ASN A 75 -4.09 -5.77 -0.35
C ASN A 75 -5.33 -6.12 -1.21
N GLU A 76 -5.70 -7.40 -1.24
CA GLU A 76 -6.82 -7.88 -2.06
C GLU A 76 -8.13 -7.19 -1.76
N GLY A 77 -8.37 -6.83 -0.49
CA GLY A 77 -9.54 -6.08 -0.08
C GLY A 77 -9.56 -4.68 -0.72
N PHE A 78 -8.42 -3.99 -0.71
CA PHE A 78 -8.28 -2.69 -1.35
C PHE A 78 -8.44 -2.78 -2.87
N ARG A 79 -7.85 -3.81 -3.50
CA ARG A 79 -8.00 -4.08 -4.94
C ARG A 79 -9.47 -4.31 -5.32
N LYS A 80 -10.19 -5.16 -4.59
CA LYS A 80 -11.62 -5.44 -4.82
C LYS A 80 -12.49 -4.21 -4.61
N ALA A 81 -12.27 -3.48 -3.51
CA ALA A 81 -13.01 -2.25 -3.23
C ALA A 81 -12.83 -1.21 -4.34
N ARG A 82 -11.59 -1.04 -4.82
CA ARG A 82 -11.28 -0.13 -5.94
C ARG A 82 -11.99 -0.55 -7.23
N LEU A 83 -11.99 -1.84 -7.56
CA LEU A 83 -12.67 -2.36 -8.77
C LEU A 83 -14.19 -2.18 -8.73
N ILE A 84 -14.80 -2.18 -7.54
CA ILE A 84 -16.24 -1.97 -7.37
C ILE A 84 -16.57 -0.47 -7.33
N MET A 85 -15.83 0.34 -6.58
CA MET A 85 -16.16 1.76 -6.39
C MET A 85 -15.96 2.59 -7.66
N LEU A 86 -14.94 2.30 -8.47
CA LEU A 86 -14.67 3.05 -9.71
C LEU A 86 -15.86 3.10 -10.68
N PRO A 87 -16.51 1.98 -11.06
CA PRO A 87 -17.66 2.02 -11.96
C PRO A 87 -18.86 2.73 -11.34
N PHE A 88 -19.13 2.58 -10.03
CA PHE A 88 -20.20 3.33 -9.37
C PHE A 88 -19.97 4.84 -9.44
N VAL A 89 -18.75 5.30 -9.15
CA VAL A 89 -18.37 6.72 -9.27
C VAL A 89 -18.52 7.19 -10.71
N ALA A 90 -18.09 6.41 -11.70
CA ALA A 90 -18.25 6.75 -13.11
C ALA A 90 -19.72 6.92 -13.52
N VAL A 91 -20.61 6.00 -13.11
CA VAL A 91 -22.04 6.10 -13.40
C VAL A 91 -22.65 7.36 -12.76
N LEU A 92 -22.30 7.64 -11.51
CA LEU A 92 -22.73 8.86 -10.80
C LEU A 92 -22.28 10.14 -11.52
N LEU A 93 -21.02 10.18 -11.96
CA LEU A 93 -20.48 11.32 -12.71
C LEU A 93 -21.17 11.50 -14.07
N ILE A 94 -21.46 10.40 -14.78
CA ILE A 94 -22.21 10.44 -16.05
C ILE A 94 -23.63 10.96 -15.81
N ALA A 95 -24.33 10.44 -14.80
CA ALA A 95 -25.68 10.89 -14.47
C ALA A 95 -25.72 12.37 -14.07
N LEU A 96 -24.75 12.82 -13.25
CA LEU A 96 -24.60 14.22 -12.87
C LEU A 96 -24.34 15.10 -14.10
N PHE A 97 -23.47 14.65 -15.00
CA PHE A 97 -23.14 15.36 -16.22
C PHE A 97 -24.37 15.52 -17.13
N VAL A 98 -25.14 14.45 -17.33
CA VAL A 98 -26.39 14.50 -18.11
C VAL A 98 -27.40 15.43 -17.45
N TYR A 99 -27.56 15.37 -16.13
CA TYR A 99 -28.44 16.27 -15.39
C TYR A 99 -28.05 17.74 -15.60
N LEU A 100 -26.77 18.07 -15.51
CA LEU A 100 -26.26 19.42 -15.72
C LEU A 100 -26.38 19.90 -17.17
N GLN A 101 -26.37 18.99 -18.16
CA GLN A 101 -26.60 19.35 -19.57
C GLN A 101 -28.08 19.58 -19.91
N ASN A 102 -28.98 18.94 -19.16
CA ASN A 102 -30.42 18.98 -19.40
C ASN A 102 -31.19 19.92 -18.45
N SER A 103 -30.48 20.67 -17.60
CA SER A 103 -31.04 21.66 -16.67
C SER A 103 -30.64 23.07 -17.05
#